data_AF-A0A5S3T9K7-F1
#
_entry.id   AF-A0A5S3T9K7-F1
#
_cell.length_a   1.000
_cell.length_b   1.000
_cell.length_c   1.000
_cell.angle_alpha   90.00
_cell.angle_beta   90.00
_cell.angle_gamma   90.00
#
_symmetry.space_group_name_H-M   'P 1'
#
loop_
_entity.id
_entity.type
_entity.pdbx_description
1 polymer ?
#
loop_
_entity_poly.entity_id
_entity_poly.type
_entity_poly.pdbx_seq_one_letter_code
_entity_poly.pdbx_strand_id
1 'polypeptide(L)'
;MKLILKLIAGIVAGILVGLYVPLTGVELLYTVKEIIGQLITFTIPLIILFFIASGIAGLPKGSGHLLGKTVGFAYGSTIIAGTLAFLLVSAMIPLFDGGLTFEAEVATEVGSFIDLEIPPLMSVMTALVTAFVFGIGMSQLQLETLKKVSDQGRDVIDALLAKVIIPALPFYIAGVFAEMTVAGTVVDTLQTFGIVLLAALIMHWLWLTFLYVSTGLLLKRNPLELVKNMLPAYFTALGTMSSAATIPVSLRSSKANNVKEDVANFTVPLCATIHLSGSTITIVTCAMAVMFLSPNMDVPSLFGMLPFIMMLGVVMIAAPGAPGGAVMSALGLLTSMLGFNEGAVALMIALYLAQDSFGTACNVTGDGIIALWVDRFSEKASA
;
A
#
# COMPACT_ATOMS: atom_id res chain seq x y z
N MET A 1 -6.04 -14.21 -6.34
CA MET A 1 -6.46 -15.43 -5.60
C MET A 1 -5.33 -16.44 -5.35
N LYS A 2 -4.55 -16.88 -6.37
CA LYS A 2 -3.47 -17.88 -6.14
C LYS A 2 -2.42 -17.44 -5.09
N LEU A 3 -2.09 -16.14 -5.02
CA LEU A 3 -1.12 -15.63 -4.05
C LEU A 3 -1.65 -15.71 -2.61
N ILE A 4 -2.87 -15.21 -2.34
CA ILE A 4 -3.49 -15.26 -0.99
C ILE A 4 -3.49 -16.70 -0.45
N LEU A 5 -3.89 -17.67 -1.27
CA LEU A 5 -3.87 -19.08 -0.85
C LEU A 5 -2.46 -19.58 -0.53
N LYS A 6 -1.45 -19.15 -1.28
CA LYS A 6 -0.04 -19.47 -0.97
C LYS A 6 0.44 -18.79 0.32
N LEU A 7 0.00 -17.56 0.61
CA LEU A 7 0.36 -16.88 1.85
C LEU A 7 -0.30 -17.56 3.05
N ILE A 8 -1.58 -17.92 2.96
CA ILE A 8 -2.27 -18.70 3.99
C ILE A 8 -1.57 -20.04 4.20
N ALA A 9 -1.20 -20.73 3.11
CA ALA A 9 -0.42 -21.96 3.20
C ALA A 9 0.95 -21.73 3.86
N GLY A 10 1.60 -20.60 3.59
CA GLY A 10 2.85 -20.21 4.26
C GLY A 10 2.67 -19.98 5.76
N ILE A 11 1.64 -19.25 6.18
CA ILE A 11 1.29 -19.04 7.59
C ILE A 11 1.06 -20.39 8.29
N VAL A 12 0.19 -21.24 7.73
CA VAL A 12 -0.12 -22.55 8.29
C VAL A 12 1.13 -23.44 8.33
N ALA A 13 1.93 -23.47 7.26
CA ALA A 13 3.16 -24.24 7.23
C ALA A 13 4.17 -23.75 8.28
N GLY A 14 4.34 -22.44 8.43
CA GLY A 14 5.20 -21.84 9.45
C GLY A 14 4.80 -22.27 10.86
N ILE A 15 3.50 -22.18 11.18
CA ILE A 15 2.96 -22.63 12.47
C ILE A 15 3.24 -24.12 12.69
N LEU A 16 2.96 -24.97 11.70
CA LEU A 16 3.20 -26.41 11.83
C LEU A 16 4.69 -26.74 12.01
N VAL A 17 5.58 -26.01 11.32
CA VAL A 17 7.02 -26.16 11.49
C VAL A 17 7.42 -25.75 12.91
N GLY A 18 6.99 -24.59 13.40
CA GLY A 18 7.32 -24.13 14.75
C GLY A 18 6.79 -25.02 15.87
N LEU A 19 5.65 -25.70 15.68
CA LEU A 19 5.06 -26.58 16.68
C LEU A 19 5.65 -28.00 16.70
N TYR A 20 5.96 -28.56 15.53
CA TYR A 20 6.22 -30.00 15.40
C TYR A 20 7.60 -30.37 14.87
N VAL A 21 8.34 -29.42 14.29
CA VAL A 21 9.67 -29.68 13.72
C VAL A 21 10.74 -29.35 14.76
N PRO A 22 11.80 -30.18 14.88
CA PRO A 22 12.93 -29.87 15.76
C PRO A 22 13.57 -28.52 15.43
N LEU A 23 14.21 -27.89 16.42
CA LEU A 23 14.80 -26.54 16.30
C LEU A 23 15.70 -26.40 15.05
N THR A 24 16.51 -27.40 14.72
CA THR A 24 17.36 -27.41 13.51
C THR A 24 16.57 -27.22 12.21
N GLY A 25 15.35 -27.78 12.13
CA GLY A 25 14.48 -27.58 10.97
C GLY A 25 13.85 -26.18 10.95
N VAL A 26 13.56 -25.61 12.12
CA VAL A 26 13.12 -24.21 12.24
C VAL A 26 14.24 -23.25 11.82
N GLU A 27 15.47 -23.46 12.30
CA GLU A 27 16.67 -22.68 11.93
C GLU A 27 16.96 -22.72 10.42
N LEU A 28 16.68 -23.84 9.75
CA LEU A 28 16.83 -23.95 8.30
C LEU A 28 15.84 -23.04 7.58
N LEU A 29 14.58 -23.07 8.01
CA LEU A 29 13.55 -22.21 7.44
C LEU A 29 13.80 -20.73 7.78
N TYR A 30 14.28 -20.45 8.99
CA TYR A 30 14.71 -19.13 9.44
C TYR A 30 15.83 -18.58 8.54
N THR A 31 16.84 -19.39 8.22
CA THR A 31 17.92 -19.02 7.30
C THR A 31 17.39 -18.61 5.92
N VAL A 32 16.41 -19.34 5.38
CA VAL A 32 15.76 -18.98 4.11
C VAL A 32 14.99 -17.67 4.23
N LYS A 33 14.29 -17.47 5.35
CA LYS A 33 13.59 -16.23 5.67
C LYS A 33 14.54 -15.03 5.72
N GLU A 34 15.69 -15.15 6.37
CA GLU A 34 16.71 -14.09 6.46
C GLU A 34 17.20 -13.66 5.08
N ILE A 35 17.58 -14.63 4.23
CA ILE A 35 18.07 -14.33 2.88
C ILE A 35 17.00 -13.59 2.05
N ILE A 36 15.74 -14.01 2.14
CA ILE A 36 14.64 -13.35 1.42
C ILE A 36 14.38 -11.95 2.01
N GLY A 37 14.36 -11.82 3.34
CA GLY A 37 14.15 -10.56 4.05
C GLY A 37 15.20 -9.51 3.67
N GLN A 38 16.47 -9.90 3.67
CA GLN A 38 17.57 -9.03 3.25
C GLN A 38 17.46 -8.62 1.78
N LEU A 39 17.05 -9.53 0.89
CA LEU A 39 16.82 -9.19 -0.52
C LEU A 39 15.66 -8.18 -0.68
N ILE A 40 14.58 -8.33 0.10
CA ILE A 40 13.48 -7.35 0.13
C ILE A 40 14.02 -5.99 0.59
N THR A 41 14.74 -5.95 1.71
CA THR A 41 15.31 -4.73 2.29
C THR A 41 16.28 -4.04 1.32
N PHE A 42 17.13 -4.80 0.62
CA PHE A 42 18.00 -4.29 -0.43
C PHE A 42 17.25 -3.65 -1.59
N THR A 43 16.11 -4.23 -1.96
CA THR A 43 15.31 -3.81 -3.12
C THR A 43 14.48 -2.56 -2.83
N ILE A 44 14.09 -2.30 -1.58
CA ILE A 44 13.23 -1.17 -1.18
C ILE A 44 13.73 0.20 -1.71
N PRO A 45 14.99 0.62 -1.47
CA PRO A 45 15.48 1.90 -1.97
C PRO A 45 15.48 1.98 -3.51
N LEU A 46 15.68 0.85 -4.19
CA LEU A 46 15.65 0.78 -5.65
C LEU A 46 14.23 0.91 -6.20
N ILE A 47 13.23 0.35 -5.52
CA ILE A 47 11.81 0.56 -5.84
C ILE A 47 11.52 2.06 -5.79
N ILE A 48 11.84 2.69 -4.67
CA ILE A 48 11.62 4.13 -4.46
C ILE A 48 12.33 4.93 -5.55
N LEU A 49 13.63 4.68 -5.77
CA LEU A 49 14.43 5.42 -6.74
C LEU A 49 13.83 5.34 -8.15
N PHE A 50 13.66 4.12 -8.69
CA PHE A 50 13.26 3.94 -10.08
C PHE A 50 11.78 4.18 -10.32
N PHE A 51 10.89 3.71 -9.44
CA PHE A 51 9.46 3.94 -9.63
C PHE A 51 9.10 5.41 -9.45
N ILE A 52 9.62 6.10 -8.43
CA ILE A 52 9.27 7.51 -8.20
C ILE A 52 9.91 8.41 -9.25
N ALA A 53 11.18 8.18 -9.62
CA ALA A 53 11.81 8.96 -10.68
C ALA A 53 11.10 8.76 -12.03
N SER A 54 10.79 7.52 -12.40
CA SER A 54 10.01 7.19 -13.62
C SER A 54 8.59 7.76 -13.56
N GLY A 55 7.90 7.60 -12.43
CA GLY A 55 6.53 8.08 -12.22
C GLY A 55 6.40 9.59 -12.37
N ILE A 56 7.28 10.36 -11.71
CA ILE A 56 7.32 11.82 -11.82
C ILE A 56 7.70 12.26 -13.24
N ALA A 57 8.70 11.62 -13.85
CA ALA A 57 9.13 11.95 -15.21
C ALA A 57 8.09 11.59 -16.28
N GLY A 58 7.22 10.62 -16.00
CA GLY A 58 6.16 10.14 -16.88
C GLY A 58 4.84 10.93 -16.79
N LEU A 59 4.71 11.90 -15.88
CA LEU A 59 3.49 12.69 -15.75
C LEU A 59 3.17 13.43 -17.07
N PRO A 60 1.91 13.43 -17.54
CA PRO A 60 1.52 14.03 -18.81
C PRO A 60 1.91 15.51 -18.95
N LYS A 61 2.49 15.88 -20.09
CA LYS A 61 2.82 17.27 -20.44
C LYS A 61 1.68 17.89 -21.25
N GLY A 62 1.36 19.17 -21.03
CA GLY A 62 0.42 19.92 -21.90
C GLY A 62 -0.89 20.41 -21.27
N SER A 63 -1.15 20.14 -19.99
CA SER A 63 -2.23 20.78 -19.23
C SER A 63 -1.85 20.90 -17.76
N GLY A 64 -0.89 21.79 -17.47
CA GLY A 64 -0.36 21.98 -16.12
C GLY A 64 -1.46 22.24 -15.08
N HIS A 65 -2.55 22.89 -15.48
CA HIS A 65 -3.71 23.12 -14.63
C HIS A 65 -4.50 21.84 -14.32
N LEU A 66 -4.79 21.01 -15.33
CA LEU A 66 -5.53 19.75 -15.15
C LEU A 66 -4.69 18.72 -14.38
N LEU A 67 -3.40 18.62 -14.72
CA LEU A 67 -2.44 17.78 -14.00
C LEU A 67 -2.33 18.22 -12.53
N GLY A 68 -2.07 19.51 -12.29
CA GLY A 68 -1.90 20.05 -10.94
C GLY A 68 -3.13 19.85 -10.06
N LYS A 69 -4.34 20.05 -10.61
CA LYS A 69 -5.59 19.78 -9.91
C LYS A 69 -5.78 18.30 -9.61
N THR A 70 -5.53 17.44 -10.59
CA THR A 70 -5.68 15.99 -10.42
C THR A 70 -4.73 15.48 -9.34
N VAL A 71 -3.45 15.85 -9.41
CA VAL A 71 -2.44 15.50 -8.40
C VAL A 71 -2.81 16.07 -7.04
N GLY A 72 -3.23 17.33 -6.96
CA GLY A 72 -3.63 17.98 -5.72
C GLY A 72 -4.84 17.30 -5.05
N PHE A 73 -5.89 17.00 -5.81
CA PHE A 73 -7.06 16.28 -5.31
C PHE A 73 -6.72 14.84 -4.93
N ALA A 74 -5.94 14.12 -5.73
CA ALA A 74 -5.52 12.75 -5.44
C ALA A 74 -4.67 12.68 -4.16
N TYR A 75 -3.67 13.56 -4.02
CA TYR A 75 -2.83 13.63 -2.84
C TYR A 75 -3.65 14.03 -1.60
N GLY A 76 -4.43 15.10 -1.69
CA GLY A 76 -5.28 15.55 -0.58
C GLY A 76 -6.28 14.48 -0.13
N SER A 77 -6.95 13.82 -1.08
CA SER A 77 -7.82 12.66 -0.84
C SER A 77 -7.09 11.55 -0.08
N THR A 78 -5.87 11.21 -0.50
CA THR A 78 -5.04 10.17 0.13
C THR A 78 -4.64 10.52 1.57
N ILE A 79 -4.24 11.77 1.82
CA ILE A 79 -3.87 12.24 3.17
C ILE A 79 -5.10 12.25 4.10
N ILE A 80 -6.24 12.73 3.62
CA ILE A 80 -7.48 12.73 4.40
C ILE A 80 -7.90 11.29 4.71
N ALA A 81 -7.86 10.40 3.73
CA ALA A 81 -8.20 8.98 3.89
C ALA A 81 -7.32 8.30 4.95
N GLY A 82 -5.99 8.48 4.87
CA GLY A 82 -5.05 7.94 5.86
C GLY A 82 -5.26 8.55 7.25
N THR A 83 -5.52 9.85 7.34
CA THR A 83 -5.80 10.52 8.61
C THR A 83 -7.08 10.01 9.26
N LEU A 84 -8.16 9.84 8.49
CA LEU A 84 -9.41 9.27 8.99
C LEU A 84 -9.25 7.81 9.41
N ALA A 85 -8.47 7.02 8.67
CA ALA A 85 -8.14 5.65 9.04
C ALA A 85 -7.39 5.61 10.39
N PHE A 86 -6.40 6.48 10.59
CA PHE A 86 -5.71 6.64 11.87
C PHE A 86 -6.70 6.97 13.00
N LEU A 87 -7.54 8.00 12.81
CA LEU A 87 -8.48 8.45 13.84
C LEU A 87 -9.50 7.37 14.21
N LEU A 88 -10.02 6.65 13.23
CA LEU A 88 -10.96 5.56 13.45
C LEU A 88 -10.30 4.45 14.27
N VAL A 89 -9.12 3.98 13.87
CA VAL A 89 -8.42 2.91 14.60
C VAL A 89 -8.07 3.37 16.00
N SER A 90 -7.62 4.62 16.17
CA SER A 90 -7.32 5.20 17.49
C SER A 90 -8.54 5.22 18.41
N ALA A 91 -9.73 5.47 17.87
CA ALA A 91 -10.99 5.41 18.61
C ALA A 91 -11.44 3.96 18.90
N MET A 92 -11.00 2.99 18.10
CA MET A 92 -11.27 1.57 18.31
C MET A 92 -10.28 0.91 19.28
N ILE A 93 -9.09 1.49 19.49
CA ILE A 93 -8.05 0.95 20.40
C ILE A 93 -8.60 0.59 21.80
N PRO A 94 -9.38 1.45 22.48
CA PRO A 94 -9.95 1.12 23.79
C PRO A 94 -10.92 -0.07 23.78
N LEU A 95 -11.48 -0.41 22.61
CA LEU A 95 -12.35 -1.59 22.45
C LEU A 95 -11.52 -2.88 22.33
N PHE A 96 -10.23 -2.78 22.03
CA PHE A 96 -9.28 -3.90 21.98
C PHE A 96 -8.57 -4.13 23.31
N ASP A 97 -8.66 -3.18 24.24
CA ASP A 97 -8.04 -3.20 25.59
C ASP A 97 -8.72 -4.19 26.57
N GLY A 98 -9.75 -4.92 26.11
CA GLY A 98 -10.51 -5.89 26.90
C GLY A 98 -9.81 -7.23 27.19
N GLY A 99 -8.48 -7.31 27.14
CA GLY A 99 -7.73 -8.50 27.61
C GLY A 99 -6.60 -9.02 26.72
N LEU A 100 -6.12 -8.27 25.74
CA LEU A 100 -4.93 -8.63 24.96
C LEU A 100 -3.67 -8.05 25.61
N THR A 101 -3.38 -8.46 26.84
CA THR A 101 -2.07 -8.20 27.47
C THR A 101 -1.14 -9.35 27.10
N PHE A 102 -0.17 -9.06 26.26
CA PHE A 102 0.83 -10.05 25.82
C PHE A 102 2.02 -10.02 26.77
N GLU A 103 2.15 -11.07 27.58
CA GLU A 103 3.39 -11.32 28.31
C GLU A 103 4.42 -11.81 27.28
N ALA A 104 5.54 -11.09 27.19
CA ALA A 104 6.69 -11.57 26.45
C ALA A 104 7.28 -12.75 27.21
N GLU A 105 6.93 -13.98 26.83
CA GLU A 105 7.72 -15.14 27.20
C GLU A 105 9.13 -14.99 26.62
N VAL A 106 10.13 -15.47 27.36
CA VAL A 106 11.54 -15.45 26.96
C VAL A 106 11.66 -16.19 25.63
N ALA A 107 11.73 -15.41 24.55
CA ALA A 107 11.82 -15.96 23.20
C ALA A 107 13.09 -16.79 23.10
N THR A 108 12.95 -18.03 22.63
CA THR A 108 14.11 -18.81 22.19
C THR A 108 14.61 -18.15 20.91
N GLU A 109 15.78 -17.52 20.94
CA GLU A 109 16.38 -16.95 19.72
C GLU A 109 16.65 -18.06 18.72
N VAL A 110 16.08 -17.92 17.51
CA VAL A 110 16.30 -18.86 16.41
C VAL A 110 17.50 -18.37 15.62
N GLY A 111 18.54 -19.19 15.50
CA GLY A 111 19.75 -18.87 14.76
C GLY A 111 19.62 -19.09 13.25
N SER A 112 20.43 -18.35 12.47
CA SER A 112 20.66 -18.63 11.05
C SER A 112 21.89 -19.53 10.87
N PHE A 113 21.83 -20.47 9.94
CA PHE A 113 23.00 -21.28 9.53
C PHE A 113 23.96 -20.53 8.60
N ILE A 114 23.47 -19.47 7.96
CA ILE A 114 24.25 -18.66 7.04
C ILE A 114 24.34 -17.25 7.63
N ASP A 115 25.56 -16.84 7.93
CA ASP A 115 25.89 -15.46 8.28
C ASP A 115 26.13 -14.67 6.99
N LEU A 116 25.03 -14.16 6.43
CA LEU A 116 25.02 -13.31 5.24
C LEU A 116 24.37 -11.99 5.65
N GLU A 117 25.00 -10.87 5.29
CA GLU A 117 24.45 -9.53 5.51
C GLU A 117 24.49 -8.77 4.18
N ILE A 118 23.32 -8.58 3.58
CA ILE A 118 23.14 -7.74 2.38
C ILE A 118 22.60 -6.38 2.82
N PRO A 119 23.45 -5.36 3.00
CA PRO A 119 22.98 -4.03 3.41
C PRO A 119 22.21 -3.35 2.27
N PRO A 120 21.20 -2.51 2.58
CA PRO A 120 20.50 -1.74 1.57
C PRO A 120 21.45 -0.78 0.84
N LEU A 121 21.22 -0.58 -0.47
CA LEU A 121 22.09 0.28 -1.29
C LEU A 121 22.19 1.72 -0.77
N MET A 122 21.09 2.24 -0.22
CA MET A 122 21.01 3.56 0.40
C MET A 122 19.81 3.62 1.36
N SER A 123 19.74 4.67 2.19
CA SER A 123 18.56 4.87 3.04
C SER A 123 17.31 5.20 2.19
N VAL A 124 16.13 4.86 2.73
CA VAL A 124 14.82 5.15 2.13
C VAL A 124 14.65 6.64 1.81
N MET A 125 15.05 7.51 2.75
CA MET A 125 14.95 8.96 2.56
C MET A 125 15.91 9.46 1.49
N THR A 126 17.14 8.91 1.42
CA THR A 126 18.09 9.23 0.36
C THR A 126 17.53 8.85 -1.01
N ALA A 127 17.04 7.62 -1.16
CA ALA A 127 16.43 7.15 -2.40
C ALA A 127 15.29 8.05 -2.86
N LEU A 128 14.42 8.45 -1.92
CA LEU A 128 13.29 9.31 -2.22
C LEU A 128 13.71 10.70 -2.70
N VAL A 129 14.59 11.39 -1.96
CA VAL A 129 15.06 12.73 -2.34
C VAL A 129 15.75 12.67 -3.69
N THR A 130 16.58 11.66 -3.93
CA THR A 130 17.20 11.41 -5.23
C THR A 130 16.15 11.20 -6.33
N ALA A 131 15.13 10.37 -6.09
CA ALA A 131 14.06 10.11 -7.04
C ALA A 131 13.31 11.38 -7.44
N PHE A 132 13.05 12.29 -6.48
CA PHE A 132 12.40 13.57 -6.74
C PHE A 132 13.28 14.52 -7.56
N VAL A 133 14.54 14.68 -7.17
CA VAL A 133 15.49 15.54 -7.88
C VAL A 133 15.63 15.10 -9.34
N PHE A 134 15.86 13.80 -9.57
CA PHE A 134 16.00 13.26 -10.91
C PHE A 134 14.66 13.20 -11.65
N GLY A 135 13.56 12.81 -11.00
CA GLY A 135 12.23 12.75 -11.60
C GLY A 135 11.76 14.11 -12.14
N ILE A 136 11.85 15.15 -11.31
CA ILE A 136 11.50 16.53 -11.71
C ILE A 136 12.50 17.02 -12.76
N GLY A 137 13.80 16.81 -12.56
CA GLY A 137 14.84 17.21 -13.49
C GLY A 137 14.65 16.61 -14.89
N MET A 138 14.36 15.31 -14.98
CA MET A 138 14.07 14.61 -16.23
C MET A 138 12.84 15.18 -16.94
N SER A 139 11.79 15.50 -16.18
CA SER A 139 10.56 16.07 -16.73
C SER A 139 10.77 17.49 -17.28
N GLN A 140 11.37 18.37 -16.47
CA GLN A 140 11.54 19.80 -16.77
C GLN A 140 12.61 20.07 -17.82
N LEU A 141 13.75 19.37 -17.74
CA LEU A 141 14.86 19.52 -18.68
C LEU A 141 14.71 18.63 -19.93
N GLN A 142 13.63 17.83 -20.01
CA GLN A 142 13.34 16.95 -21.14
C GLN A 142 14.47 15.94 -21.44
N LEU A 143 15.01 15.31 -20.39
CA LEU A 143 16.15 14.39 -20.48
C LEU A 143 15.70 12.98 -20.87
N GLU A 144 15.36 12.79 -22.14
CA GLU A 144 14.80 11.53 -22.67
C GLU A 144 15.67 10.30 -22.37
N THR A 145 17.00 10.43 -22.46
CA THR A 145 17.92 9.31 -22.16
C THR A 145 17.83 8.88 -20.69
N LEU A 146 17.86 9.83 -19.76
CA LEU A 146 17.77 9.52 -18.33
C LEU A 146 16.39 8.98 -17.97
N LYS A 147 15.34 9.50 -18.61
CA LYS A 147 13.98 8.98 -18.45
C LYS A 147 13.92 7.52 -18.89
N LYS A 148 14.45 7.19 -20.07
CA LYS A 148 14.50 5.82 -20.57
C LYS A 148 15.29 4.88 -19.65
N VAL A 149 16.43 5.34 -19.12
CA VAL A 149 17.20 4.56 -18.13
C VAL A 149 16.39 4.33 -16.86
N SER A 150 15.68 5.35 -16.37
CA SER A 150 14.83 5.22 -15.17
C SER A 150 13.66 4.27 -15.39
N ASP A 151 13.02 4.34 -16.56
CA ASP A 151 11.92 3.44 -16.96
C ASP A 151 12.43 1.99 -17.07
N GLN A 152 13.59 1.77 -17.71
CA GLN A 152 14.19 0.43 -17.80
C GLN A 152 14.65 -0.11 -16.44
N GLY A 153 15.16 0.76 -15.57
CA GLY A 153 15.48 0.40 -14.19
C GLY A 153 14.22 -0.03 -13.43
N ARG A 154 13.12 0.69 -13.60
CA ARG A 154 11.81 0.31 -13.06
C ARG A 154 11.37 -1.06 -13.58
N ASP A 155 11.52 -1.34 -14.87
CA ASP A 155 11.16 -2.65 -15.46
C ASP A 155 11.98 -3.80 -14.85
N VAL A 156 13.27 -3.58 -14.57
CA VAL A 156 14.12 -4.57 -13.89
C VAL A 156 13.61 -4.85 -12.49
N ILE A 157 13.26 -3.80 -11.72
CA ILE A 157 12.73 -3.96 -10.37
C ILE A 157 11.34 -4.61 -10.38
N ASP A 158 10.49 -4.26 -11.34
CA ASP A 158 9.18 -4.90 -11.51
C ASP A 158 9.32 -6.40 -11.82
N ALA A 159 10.28 -6.77 -12.68
CA ALA A 159 10.59 -8.16 -12.96
C ALA A 159 11.15 -8.89 -11.73
N LEU A 160 12.01 -8.25 -10.92
CA LEU A 160 12.52 -8.81 -9.67
C LEU A 160 11.37 -9.06 -8.67
N LEU A 161 10.46 -8.09 -8.51
CA LEU A 161 9.29 -8.22 -7.65
C LEU A 161 8.39 -9.39 -8.12
N ALA A 162 8.00 -9.40 -9.39
CA ALA A 162 7.05 -10.36 -9.92
C ALA A 162 7.61 -11.79 -10.02
N LYS A 163 8.89 -11.96 -10.36
CA LYS A 163 9.50 -13.27 -10.64
C LYS A 163 10.29 -13.85 -9.48
N VAL A 164 10.72 -13.04 -8.52
CA VAL A 164 11.57 -13.50 -7.40
C VAL A 164 10.90 -13.22 -6.07
N ILE A 165 10.63 -11.94 -5.74
CA ILE A 165 10.14 -11.57 -4.40
C ILE A 165 8.75 -12.14 -4.12
N ILE A 166 7.76 -11.87 -4.98
CA ILE A 166 6.38 -12.33 -4.78
C ILE A 166 6.28 -13.87 -4.69
N PRO A 167 6.96 -14.65 -5.56
CA PRO A 167 7.02 -16.10 -5.41
C PRO A 167 7.74 -16.59 -4.15
N ALA A 168 8.69 -15.81 -3.60
CA ALA A 168 9.43 -16.12 -2.38
C ALA A 168 8.66 -15.77 -1.09
N LEU A 169 7.70 -14.82 -1.15
CA LEU A 169 6.91 -14.38 0.01
C LEU A 169 6.27 -15.50 0.84
N PRO A 170 5.70 -16.58 0.26
CA PRO A 170 5.16 -17.68 1.06
C PRO A 170 6.20 -18.35 1.96
N PHE A 171 7.45 -18.47 1.50
CA PHE A 171 8.55 -19.06 2.28
C PHE A 171 9.05 -18.10 3.35
N TYR A 172 9.17 -16.81 3.00
CA TYR A 172 9.49 -15.75 3.96
C TYR A 172 8.46 -15.71 5.10
N ILE A 173 7.17 -15.68 4.77
CA ILE A 173 6.07 -15.70 5.75
C ILE A 173 6.08 -17.00 6.56
N ALA A 174 6.34 -18.16 5.94
CA ALA A 174 6.47 -19.41 6.69
C ALA A 174 7.59 -19.35 7.73
N GLY A 175 8.76 -18.79 7.39
CA GLY A 175 9.87 -18.65 8.35
C GLY A 175 9.55 -17.68 9.48
N VAL A 176 8.93 -16.53 9.18
CA VAL A 176 8.48 -15.59 10.21
C VAL A 176 7.45 -16.24 11.15
N PHE A 177 6.45 -16.94 10.62
CA PHE A 177 5.44 -17.57 11.47
C PHE A 177 5.99 -18.78 12.25
N ALA A 178 7.01 -19.48 11.72
CA ALA A 178 7.71 -20.52 12.48
C ALA A 178 8.49 -19.93 13.65
N GLU A 179 9.23 -18.84 13.42
CA GLU A 179 9.93 -18.07 14.46
C GLU A 179 8.95 -17.57 15.54
N MET A 180 7.84 -16.94 15.15
CA MET A 180 6.82 -16.46 16.07
C MET A 180 6.16 -17.59 16.87
N THR A 181 6.01 -18.77 16.26
CA THR A 181 5.45 -19.94 16.93
C THR A 181 6.42 -20.46 18.00
N VAL A 182 7.71 -20.53 17.70
CA VAL A 182 8.75 -20.90 18.68
C VAL A 182 8.85 -19.86 19.79
N ALA A 183 8.64 -18.58 19.46
CA ALA A 183 8.59 -17.48 20.43
C ALA A 183 7.27 -17.38 21.21
N GLY A 184 6.27 -18.24 20.95
CA GLY A 184 4.99 -18.25 21.66
C GLY A 184 4.00 -17.15 21.26
N THR A 185 4.33 -16.28 20.31
CA THR A 185 3.56 -15.05 19.99
C THR A 185 2.54 -15.22 18.84
N VAL A 186 2.43 -16.42 18.28
CA VAL A 186 1.65 -16.66 17.06
C VAL A 186 0.13 -16.61 17.25
N VAL A 187 -0.39 -17.07 18.40
CA VAL A 187 -1.83 -17.11 18.67
C VAL A 187 -2.39 -15.69 18.77
N ASP A 188 -1.68 -14.86 19.52
CA ASP A 188 -1.94 -13.44 19.72
C ASP A 188 -2.03 -12.67 18.40
N THR A 189 -1.03 -12.91 17.56
CA THR A 189 -0.93 -12.34 16.22
C THR A 189 -2.13 -12.71 15.33
N LEU A 190 -2.56 -13.98 15.37
CA LEU A 190 -3.69 -14.46 14.57
C LEU A 190 -5.04 -13.93 15.07
N GLN A 191 -5.21 -13.75 16.38
CA GLN A 191 -6.46 -13.23 16.95
C GLN A 191 -6.75 -11.82 16.48
N THR A 192 -5.73 -10.95 16.41
CA THR A 192 -5.96 -9.58 15.96
C THR A 192 -6.11 -9.49 14.44
N PHE A 193 -5.56 -10.44 13.69
CA PHE A 193 -5.60 -10.47 12.23
C PHE A 193 -7.00 -10.22 11.65
N GLY A 194 -8.02 -10.90 12.17
CA GLY A 194 -9.39 -10.78 11.70
C GLY A 194 -10.03 -9.43 12.01
N ILE A 195 -9.73 -8.87 13.18
CA ILE A 195 -10.23 -7.57 13.62
C ILE A 195 -9.66 -6.45 12.75
N VAL A 196 -8.35 -6.48 12.49
CA VAL A 196 -7.67 -5.48 11.65
C VAL A 196 -8.18 -5.52 10.22
N LEU A 197 -8.37 -6.72 9.68
CA LEU A 197 -8.94 -6.92 8.36
C LEU A 197 -10.34 -6.29 8.27
N LEU A 198 -11.19 -6.59 9.26
CA LEU A 198 -12.55 -6.05 9.31
C LEU A 198 -12.54 -4.51 9.43
N ALA A 199 -11.67 -3.95 10.28
CA ALA A 199 -11.51 -2.51 10.42
C ALA A 199 -11.10 -1.84 9.10
N ALA A 200 -10.16 -2.42 8.37
CA ALA A 200 -9.72 -1.89 7.06
C ALA A 200 -10.87 -1.92 6.04
N LEU A 201 -11.61 -3.03 5.97
CA LEU A 201 -12.77 -3.16 5.06
C LEU A 201 -13.88 -2.17 5.38
N ILE A 202 -14.22 -2.01 6.66
CA ILE A 202 -15.21 -1.01 7.10
C ILE A 202 -14.73 0.39 6.72
N MET A 203 -13.46 0.70 6.95
CA MET A 203 -12.90 2.02 6.65
C MET A 203 -12.96 2.35 5.15
N HIS A 204 -12.75 1.38 4.25
CA HIS A 204 -12.93 1.59 2.81
C HIS A 204 -14.36 2.03 2.47
N TRP A 205 -15.37 1.37 3.03
CA TRP A 205 -16.77 1.71 2.78
C TRP A 205 -17.17 3.04 3.42
N LEU A 206 -16.67 3.34 4.63
CA LEU A 206 -16.86 4.64 5.27
C LEU A 206 -16.24 5.76 4.43
N TRP A 207 -15.03 5.55 3.92
CA TRP A 207 -14.36 6.50 3.04
C TRP A 207 -15.12 6.77 1.75
N LEU A 208 -15.55 5.70 1.06
CA LEU A 208 -16.38 5.84 -0.15
C LEU A 208 -17.70 6.54 0.16
N THR A 209 -18.34 6.22 1.29
CA THR A 209 -19.58 6.90 1.72
C THR A 209 -19.33 8.39 1.91
N PHE A 210 -18.27 8.76 2.63
CA PHE A 210 -17.88 10.16 2.82
C PHE A 210 -17.64 10.88 1.48
N LEU A 211 -16.85 10.29 0.57
CA LEU A 211 -16.53 10.89 -0.73
C LEU A 211 -17.78 11.11 -1.58
N TYR A 212 -18.65 10.11 -1.70
CA TYR A 212 -19.82 10.18 -2.58
C TYR A 212 -20.94 11.04 -2.00
N VAL A 213 -21.17 11.00 -0.68
CA VAL A 213 -22.16 11.87 -0.03
C VAL A 213 -21.71 13.34 -0.11
N SER A 214 -20.47 13.64 0.28
CA SER A 214 -19.95 15.01 0.21
C SER A 214 -19.94 15.55 -1.22
N THR A 215 -19.56 14.73 -2.21
CA THR A 215 -19.57 15.11 -3.63
C THR A 215 -20.97 15.28 -4.18
N GLY A 216 -21.91 14.39 -3.84
CA GLY A 216 -23.31 14.53 -4.25
C GLY A 216 -23.94 15.80 -3.71
N LEU A 217 -23.67 16.14 -2.44
CA LEU A 217 -24.09 17.41 -1.85
C LEU A 217 -23.47 18.62 -2.56
N LEU A 218 -22.15 18.59 -2.82
CA LEU A 218 -21.42 19.65 -3.50
C LEU A 218 -21.93 19.90 -4.93
N LEU A 219 -22.23 18.82 -5.67
CA LEU A 219 -22.69 18.87 -7.05
C LEU A 219 -24.21 18.97 -7.19
N LYS A 220 -24.96 18.93 -6.07
CA LYS A 220 -26.43 18.83 -6.05
C LYS A 220 -26.95 17.64 -6.88
N ARG A 221 -26.26 16.49 -6.77
CA ARG A 221 -26.60 15.23 -7.45
C ARG A 221 -26.82 14.13 -6.43
N ASN A 222 -27.61 13.12 -6.78
CA ASN A 222 -27.88 12.00 -5.89
C ASN A 222 -26.61 11.15 -5.66
N PRO A 223 -26.08 11.05 -4.41
CA PRO A 223 -24.90 10.24 -4.10
C PRO A 223 -25.05 8.76 -4.50
N LEU A 224 -26.26 8.21 -4.37
CA LEU A 224 -26.54 6.80 -4.68
C LEU A 224 -26.43 6.53 -6.18
N GLU A 225 -26.85 7.49 -7.00
CA GLU A 225 -26.70 7.40 -8.46
C GLU A 225 -25.23 7.45 -8.87
N LEU A 226 -24.46 8.35 -8.23
CA LEU A 226 -23.02 8.48 -8.47
C LEU A 226 -22.28 7.17 -8.16
N VAL A 227 -22.55 6.54 -7.01
CA VAL A 227 -21.96 5.24 -6.63
C VAL A 227 -22.41 4.14 -7.59
N LYS A 228 -23.71 4.08 -7.90
CA LYS A 228 -24.30 3.04 -8.76
C LYS A 228 -23.58 2.95 -10.11
N ASN A 229 -23.25 4.09 -10.72
CA ASN A 229 -22.55 4.14 -11.99
C ASN A 229 -21.10 3.62 -11.90
N MET A 230 -20.48 3.67 -10.72
CA MET A 230 -19.11 3.22 -10.45
C MET A 230 -19.02 1.76 -9.98
N LEU A 231 -20.14 1.13 -9.59
CA LEU A 231 -20.17 -0.29 -9.19
C LEU A 231 -19.53 -1.25 -10.21
N PRO A 232 -19.72 -1.11 -11.53
CA PRO A 232 -19.04 -1.97 -12.50
C PRO A 232 -17.51 -1.91 -12.38
N ALA A 233 -16.95 -0.71 -12.17
CA ALA A 233 -15.53 -0.52 -11.95
C ALA A 233 -15.09 -1.09 -10.59
N TYR A 234 -15.87 -0.87 -9.52
CA TYR A 234 -15.62 -1.47 -8.20
C TYR A 234 -15.48 -3.00 -8.28
N PHE A 235 -16.47 -3.69 -8.87
CA PHE A 235 -16.44 -5.15 -8.96
C PHE A 235 -15.38 -5.68 -9.92
N THR A 236 -15.05 -4.93 -10.98
CA THR A 236 -13.94 -5.28 -11.86
C THR A 236 -12.61 -5.20 -11.10
N ALA A 237 -12.37 -4.13 -10.36
CA ALA A 237 -11.17 -3.95 -9.54
C ALA A 237 -11.09 -5.00 -8.41
N LEU A 238 -12.22 -5.33 -7.79
CA LEU A 238 -12.31 -6.39 -6.78
C LEU A 238 -11.89 -7.75 -7.36
N GLY A 239 -12.31 -8.05 -8.60
CA GLY A 239 -11.98 -9.31 -9.27
C GLY A 239 -10.54 -9.37 -9.81
N THR A 240 -10.06 -8.28 -10.41
CA THR A 240 -8.73 -8.22 -11.05
C THR A 240 -7.61 -7.94 -10.07
N MET A 241 -7.90 -7.26 -8.95
CA MET A 241 -6.89 -6.72 -8.02
C MET A 241 -5.88 -5.80 -8.74
N SER A 242 -6.33 -5.09 -9.77
CA SER A 242 -5.49 -4.11 -10.49
C SER A 242 -6.28 -2.89 -10.94
N SER A 243 -5.81 -1.70 -10.54
CA SER A 243 -6.35 -0.42 -11.01
C SER A 243 -6.13 -0.25 -12.52
N ALA A 244 -4.93 -0.59 -13.00
CA ALA A 244 -4.56 -0.49 -14.40
C ALA A 244 -5.44 -1.37 -15.30
N ALA A 245 -5.69 -2.63 -14.90
CA ALA A 245 -6.59 -3.53 -15.63
C ALA A 245 -8.05 -3.05 -15.66
N THR A 246 -8.43 -2.17 -14.73
CA THR A 246 -9.81 -1.68 -14.56
C THR A 246 -10.07 -0.38 -15.33
N ILE A 247 -9.05 0.31 -15.85
CA ILE A 247 -9.16 1.60 -16.57
C ILE A 247 -10.29 1.61 -17.62
N PRO A 248 -10.45 0.62 -18.52
CA PRO A 248 -11.50 0.66 -19.53
C PRO A 248 -12.93 0.64 -18.95
N VAL A 249 -13.12 0.02 -17.79
CA VAL A 249 -14.40 0.00 -17.08
C VAL A 249 -14.60 1.30 -16.32
N SER A 250 -13.56 1.75 -15.60
CA SER A 250 -13.56 3.03 -14.86
C SER A 250 -13.89 4.21 -15.77
N LEU A 251 -13.30 4.28 -16.96
CA LEU A 251 -13.58 5.34 -17.94
C LEU A 251 -15.06 5.37 -18.34
N ARG A 252 -15.67 4.22 -18.62
CA ARG A 252 -17.09 4.13 -18.95
C ARG A 252 -17.97 4.54 -17.77
N SER A 253 -17.63 4.10 -16.57
CA SER A 253 -18.32 4.47 -15.34
C SER A 253 -18.23 5.96 -15.01
N SER A 254 -17.05 6.59 -15.18
CA SER A 254 -16.88 8.04 -15.00
C SER A 254 -17.67 8.84 -16.03
N LYS A 255 -17.69 8.42 -17.30
CA LYS A 255 -18.51 9.05 -18.35
C LYS A 255 -20.01 8.90 -18.05
N ALA A 256 -20.46 7.76 -17.52
CA ALA A 256 -21.83 7.57 -17.05
C ALA A 256 -22.20 8.50 -15.88
N ASN A 257 -21.20 8.94 -15.12
CA ASN A 257 -21.34 10.01 -14.13
C ASN A 257 -21.30 11.43 -14.73
N ASN A 258 -21.41 11.61 -16.04
CA ASN A 258 -21.40 12.89 -16.74
C ASN A 258 -20.10 13.70 -16.55
N VAL A 259 -18.97 13.04 -16.34
CA VAL A 259 -17.64 13.68 -16.46
C VAL A 259 -17.36 13.90 -17.95
N LYS A 260 -16.88 15.09 -18.34
CA LYS A 260 -16.50 15.37 -19.73
C LYS A 260 -15.46 14.39 -20.25
N GLU A 261 -15.56 14.06 -21.54
CA GLU A 261 -14.76 13.00 -22.15
C GLU A 261 -13.25 13.26 -22.08
N ASP A 262 -12.81 14.48 -22.34
CA ASP A 262 -11.41 14.92 -22.24
C ASP A 262 -10.90 14.82 -20.79
N VAL A 263 -11.69 15.26 -19.81
CA VAL A 263 -11.36 15.17 -18.38
C VAL A 263 -11.29 13.71 -17.93
N ALA A 264 -12.24 12.87 -18.33
CA ALA A 264 -12.27 11.46 -17.96
C ALA A 264 -11.07 10.70 -18.58
N ASN A 265 -10.82 10.90 -19.87
CA ASN A 265 -9.72 10.26 -20.61
C ASN A 265 -8.34 10.64 -20.06
N PHE A 266 -8.21 11.82 -19.41
CA PHE A 266 -6.99 12.25 -18.74
C PHE A 266 -6.92 11.78 -17.28
N THR A 267 -7.95 12.08 -16.49
CA THR A 267 -7.93 11.94 -15.03
C THR A 267 -7.97 10.49 -14.60
N VAL A 268 -8.79 9.65 -15.24
CA VAL A 268 -8.97 8.26 -14.81
C VAL A 268 -7.69 7.42 -14.97
N PRO A 269 -6.98 7.43 -16.12
CA PRO A 269 -5.72 6.69 -16.25
C PRO A 269 -4.63 7.21 -15.30
N LEU A 270 -4.58 8.53 -15.07
CA LEU A 270 -3.63 9.13 -14.14
C LEU A 270 -3.91 8.69 -12.70
N CYS A 271 -5.16 8.82 -12.25
CA CYS A 271 -5.58 8.42 -10.89
C CYS A 271 -5.40 6.92 -10.64
N ALA A 272 -5.61 6.06 -11.64
CA ALA A 272 -5.35 4.63 -11.51
C ALA A 272 -3.89 4.28 -11.12
N THR A 273 -2.98 5.24 -11.26
CA THR A 273 -1.58 5.13 -10.80
C THR A 273 -1.34 5.94 -9.52
N ILE A 274 -1.80 7.18 -9.44
CA ILE A 274 -1.38 8.12 -8.37
C ILE A 274 -2.33 8.20 -7.17
N HIS A 275 -3.55 7.68 -7.28
CA HIS A 275 -4.58 7.84 -6.27
C HIS A 275 -4.89 6.50 -5.59
N LEU A 276 -4.09 6.16 -4.59
CA LEU A 276 -4.18 4.88 -3.86
C LEU A 276 -4.75 5.06 -2.44
N SER A 277 -5.86 5.79 -2.31
CA SER A 277 -6.46 6.11 -1.00
C SER A 277 -6.93 4.89 -0.20
N GLY A 278 -7.54 3.90 -0.85
CA GLY A 278 -7.88 2.60 -0.27
C GLY A 278 -6.66 1.82 0.21
N SER A 279 -5.57 1.82 -0.58
CA SER A 279 -4.31 1.20 -0.16
C SER A 279 -3.68 1.93 1.04
N THR A 280 -3.71 3.26 1.05
CA THR A 280 -3.25 4.06 2.20
C THR A 280 -4.09 3.81 3.43
N ILE A 281 -5.42 3.71 3.31
CA ILE A 281 -6.31 3.30 4.41
C ILE A 281 -5.84 1.97 4.98
N THR A 282 -5.65 0.95 4.14
CA THR A 282 -5.17 -0.36 4.59
C THR A 282 -3.83 -0.23 5.30
N ILE A 283 -2.84 0.41 4.70
CA ILE A 283 -1.49 0.50 5.27
C ILE A 283 -1.52 1.21 6.62
N VAL A 284 -2.26 2.32 6.76
CA VAL A 284 -2.36 3.04 8.03
C VAL A 284 -3.13 2.22 9.06
N THR A 285 -4.26 1.62 8.70
CA THR A 285 -5.06 0.79 9.61
C THR A 285 -4.27 -0.41 10.11
N CYS A 286 -3.61 -1.13 9.21
CA CYS A 286 -2.78 -2.26 9.57
C CYS A 286 -1.56 -1.82 10.39
N ALA A 287 -0.85 -0.76 10.02
CA ALA A 287 0.30 -0.29 10.77
C ALA A 287 -0.08 0.08 12.21
N MET A 288 -1.16 0.84 12.39
CA MET A 288 -1.67 1.19 13.72
C MET A 288 -2.00 -0.02 14.56
N ALA A 289 -2.64 -1.03 13.96
CA ALA A 289 -2.94 -2.25 14.68
C ALA A 289 -1.69 -3.07 15.01
N VAL A 290 -0.75 -3.22 14.08
CA VAL A 290 0.52 -3.93 14.34
C VAL A 290 1.31 -3.23 15.45
N MET A 291 1.35 -1.89 15.47
CA MET A 291 1.97 -1.12 16.56
C MET A 291 1.26 -1.37 17.89
N PHE A 292 -0.07 -1.28 17.92
CA PHE A 292 -0.84 -1.51 19.15
C PHE A 292 -0.62 -2.90 19.75
N LEU A 293 -0.44 -3.92 18.90
CA LEU A 293 -0.25 -5.31 19.33
C LEU A 293 1.19 -5.64 19.70
N SER A 294 2.14 -4.80 19.30
CA SER A 294 3.55 -5.07 19.53
C SER A 294 3.93 -4.50 20.90
N PRO A 295 4.32 -5.34 21.88
CA PRO A 295 4.56 -4.89 23.26
C PRO A 295 5.70 -3.85 23.40
N ASN A 296 6.54 -3.72 22.37
CA ASN A 296 7.67 -2.79 22.33
C ASN A 296 7.48 -1.60 21.36
N MET A 297 6.27 -1.40 20.82
CA MET A 297 5.98 -0.27 19.93
C MET A 297 4.90 0.64 20.52
N ASP A 298 5.26 1.89 20.78
CA ASP A 298 4.30 2.90 21.16
C ASP A 298 3.45 3.31 19.95
N VAL A 299 2.14 3.34 20.12
CA VAL A 299 1.24 3.91 19.12
C VAL A 299 1.47 5.44 19.07
N PRO A 300 1.88 6.00 17.93
CA PRO A 300 2.21 7.41 17.85
C PRO A 300 0.95 8.27 17.98
N SER A 301 1.12 9.49 18.49
CA SER A 301 0.08 10.51 18.39
C SER A 301 -0.23 10.83 16.92
N LEU A 302 -1.37 11.48 16.65
CA LEU A 302 -1.72 11.93 15.30
C LEU A 302 -0.57 12.72 14.64
N PHE A 303 0.07 13.62 15.39
CA PHE A 303 1.19 14.42 14.89
C PHE A 303 2.45 13.59 14.63
N GLY A 304 2.62 12.48 15.34
CA GLY A 304 3.69 11.51 15.07
C GLY A 304 3.43 10.66 13.83
N MET A 305 2.17 10.30 13.57
CA MET A 305 1.78 9.50 12.39
C MET A 305 1.64 10.34 11.11
N LEU A 306 1.34 11.63 11.24
CA LEU A 306 1.06 12.49 10.10
C LEU A 306 2.22 12.58 9.10
N PRO A 307 3.51 12.71 9.50
CA PRO A 307 4.63 12.61 8.57
C PRO A 307 4.64 11.31 7.76
N PHE A 308 4.38 10.17 8.40
CA PHE A 308 4.28 8.89 7.71
C PHE A 308 3.14 8.88 6.68
N ILE A 309 1.96 9.40 7.03
CA ILE A 309 0.80 9.50 6.11
C ILE A 309 1.12 10.41 4.91
N MET A 310 1.77 11.56 5.15
CA MET A 310 2.21 12.46 4.08
C MET A 310 3.17 11.76 3.12
N MET A 311 4.14 11.03 3.68
CA MET A 311 5.13 10.29 2.93
C MET A 311 4.54 9.11 2.16
N LEU A 312 3.54 8.43 2.72
CA LEU A 312 2.76 7.45 1.97
C LEU A 312 2.08 8.09 0.76
N GLY A 313 1.42 9.23 0.93
CA GLY A 313 0.79 9.95 -0.19
C GLY A 313 1.77 10.25 -1.32
N VAL A 314 3.02 10.57 -0.98
CA VAL A 314 4.10 10.79 -1.95
C VAL A 314 4.51 9.49 -2.63
N VAL A 315 4.79 8.43 -1.88
CA VAL A 315 5.23 7.13 -2.41
C VAL A 315 4.14 6.48 -3.28
N MET A 316 2.86 6.68 -2.94
CA MET A 316 1.73 6.14 -3.70
C MET A 316 1.61 6.72 -5.11
N ILE A 317 2.20 7.89 -5.42
CA ILE A 317 2.25 8.44 -6.79
C ILE A 317 2.95 7.47 -7.74
N ALA A 318 3.88 6.68 -7.22
CA ALA A 318 4.74 5.82 -8.00
C ALA A 318 4.52 4.33 -7.73
N ALA A 319 3.66 3.98 -6.78
CA ALA A 319 3.41 2.59 -6.46
C ALA A 319 2.78 1.88 -7.68
N PRO A 320 3.25 0.68 -8.04
CA PRO A 320 2.66 -0.07 -9.14
C PRO A 320 1.18 -0.37 -8.87
N GLY A 321 0.31 -0.11 -9.85
CA GLY A 321 -1.13 -0.46 -9.82
C GLY A 321 -1.43 -1.95 -10.02
N ALA A 322 -0.52 -2.81 -9.55
CA ALA A 322 -0.55 -4.27 -9.64
C ALA A 322 -0.64 -4.89 -8.24
N PRO A 323 -1.04 -6.17 -8.12
CA PRO A 323 -1.23 -6.84 -6.83
C PRO A 323 -0.04 -6.68 -5.88
N GLY A 324 -0.29 -6.15 -4.68
CA GLY A 324 0.74 -5.93 -3.66
C GLY A 324 1.66 -4.73 -3.88
N GLY A 325 1.53 -4.00 -5.00
CA GLY A 325 2.46 -2.91 -5.34
C GLY A 325 2.56 -1.84 -4.26
N ALA A 326 1.42 -1.42 -3.69
CA ALA A 326 1.39 -0.38 -2.66
C ALA A 326 2.09 -0.78 -1.36
N VAL A 327 1.87 -2.01 -0.86
CA VAL A 327 2.57 -2.46 0.36
C VAL A 327 4.07 -2.60 0.12
N MET A 328 4.47 -3.13 -1.05
CA MET A 328 5.89 -3.26 -1.41
C MET A 328 6.58 -1.90 -1.48
N SER A 329 5.92 -0.88 -2.02
CA SER A 329 6.43 0.49 -2.02
C SER A 329 6.46 1.12 -0.62
N ALA A 330 5.55 0.75 0.27
CA ALA A 330 5.46 1.27 1.63
C ALA A 330 6.44 0.64 2.63
N LEU A 331 7.02 -0.54 2.32
CA LEU A 331 7.90 -1.27 3.26
C LEU A 331 9.02 -0.41 3.81
N GLY A 332 9.65 0.41 2.98
CA GLY A 332 10.73 1.30 3.41
C GLY A 332 10.28 2.31 4.45
N LEU A 333 9.07 2.87 4.31
CA LEU A 333 8.54 3.82 5.27
C LEU A 333 8.12 3.12 6.57
N LEU A 334 7.57 1.90 6.47
CA LEU A 334 7.20 1.10 7.64
C LEU A 334 8.43 0.79 8.50
N THR A 335 9.56 0.41 7.89
CA THR A 335 10.79 0.14 8.62
C THR A 335 11.47 1.44 9.07
N SER A 336 11.70 2.40 8.19
CA SER A 336 12.53 3.57 8.49
C SER A 336 11.84 4.66 9.30
N MET A 337 10.51 4.77 9.24
CA MET A 337 9.76 5.81 9.96
C MET A 337 9.00 5.27 11.17
N LEU A 338 8.47 4.04 11.08
CA LEU A 338 7.72 3.43 12.18
C LEU A 338 8.53 2.40 12.98
N GLY A 339 9.75 2.08 12.55
CA GLY A 339 10.63 1.16 13.27
C GLY A 339 10.20 -0.31 13.18
N PHE A 340 9.42 -0.68 12.15
CA PHE A 340 8.91 -2.05 12.05
C PHE A 340 10.06 -3.04 11.85
N ASN A 341 10.09 -4.05 12.70
CA ASN A 341 10.96 -5.21 12.53
C ASN A 341 10.42 -6.14 11.42
N GLU A 342 11.15 -7.20 11.14
CA GLU A 342 10.78 -8.14 10.08
C GLU A 342 9.45 -8.86 10.33
N GLY A 343 9.16 -9.21 11.59
CA GLY A 343 7.88 -9.79 11.98
C GLY A 343 6.71 -8.86 11.66
N ALA A 344 6.81 -7.60 12.05
CA ALA A 344 5.82 -6.56 11.76
C ALA A 344 5.67 -6.32 10.25
N VAL A 345 6.77 -6.32 9.49
CA VAL A 345 6.74 -6.21 8.01
C VAL A 345 6.04 -7.39 7.36
N ALA A 346 6.35 -8.62 7.76
CA ALA A 346 5.69 -9.81 7.23
C ALA A 346 4.19 -9.80 7.53
N LEU A 347 3.82 -9.37 8.73
CA LEU A 347 2.43 -9.18 9.15
C LEU A 347 1.71 -8.16 8.28
N MET A 348 2.36 -7.01 8.00
CA MET A 348 1.84 -5.98 7.09
C MET A 348 1.63 -6.53 5.67
N ILE A 349 2.58 -7.27 5.14
CA ILE A 349 2.47 -7.90 3.81
C ILE A 349 1.28 -8.86 3.77
N ALA A 350 1.17 -9.73 4.77
CA ALA A 350 0.10 -10.72 4.83
C ALA A 350 -1.30 -10.07 4.99
N LEU A 351 -1.44 -9.12 5.92
CA LEU A 351 -2.69 -8.36 6.12
C LEU A 351 -3.10 -7.62 4.85
N TYR A 352 -2.16 -6.88 4.26
CA TYR A 352 -2.44 -6.08 3.07
C TYR A 352 -2.87 -6.97 1.91
N LEU A 353 -2.12 -8.02 1.59
CA LEU A 353 -2.43 -8.89 0.46
C LEU A 353 -3.73 -9.68 0.61
N ALA A 354 -4.15 -9.98 1.84
CA ALA A 354 -5.42 -10.66 2.11
C ALA A 354 -6.65 -9.85 1.65
N GLN A 355 -6.55 -8.52 1.66
CA GLN A 355 -7.66 -7.61 1.30
C GLN A 355 -7.36 -6.64 0.17
N ASP A 356 -6.22 -6.76 -0.52
CA ASP A 356 -5.76 -5.78 -1.52
C ASP A 356 -6.80 -5.51 -2.63
N SER A 357 -7.64 -6.50 -2.96
CA SER A 357 -8.74 -6.35 -3.90
C SER A 357 -9.78 -5.30 -3.46
N PHE A 358 -10.07 -5.21 -2.15
CA PHE A 358 -11.00 -4.21 -1.61
C PHE A 358 -10.38 -2.82 -1.61
N GLY A 359 -9.10 -2.72 -1.23
CA GLY A 359 -8.33 -1.47 -1.34
C GLY A 359 -8.26 -0.97 -2.78
N THR A 360 -8.00 -1.87 -3.73
CA THR A 360 -7.99 -1.55 -5.17
C THR A 360 -9.37 -1.09 -5.65
N ALA A 361 -10.45 -1.76 -5.23
CA ALA A 361 -11.82 -1.35 -5.55
C ALA A 361 -12.17 0.02 -4.96
N CYS A 362 -11.67 0.32 -3.75
CA CYS A 362 -11.79 1.62 -3.11
C CYS A 362 -11.03 2.71 -3.89
N ASN A 363 -9.78 2.45 -4.31
CA ASN A 363 -8.98 3.36 -5.14
C ASN A 363 -9.75 3.75 -6.42
N VAL A 364 -10.10 2.75 -7.23
CA VAL A 364 -10.78 2.94 -8.52
C VAL A 364 -12.12 3.65 -8.38
N THR A 365 -12.86 3.35 -7.32
CA THR A 365 -14.15 4.01 -7.07
C THR A 365 -13.95 5.44 -6.60
N GLY A 366 -12.89 5.72 -5.85
CA GLY A 366 -12.46 7.07 -5.51
C GLY A 366 -11.98 7.89 -6.71
N ASP A 367 -11.35 7.26 -7.71
CA ASP A 367 -10.90 7.93 -8.95
C ASP A 367 -12.06 8.61 -9.69
N GLY A 368 -13.25 8.00 -9.65
CA GLY A 368 -14.46 8.59 -10.21
C GLY A 368 -14.86 9.91 -9.54
N ILE A 369 -14.60 10.04 -8.23
CA ILE A 369 -14.84 11.28 -7.48
C ILE A 369 -13.79 12.34 -7.83
N ILE A 370 -12.52 11.94 -7.94
CA ILE A 370 -11.46 12.85 -8.39
C ILE A 370 -11.79 13.39 -9.80
N ALA A 371 -12.23 12.53 -10.72
CA ALA A 371 -12.66 12.95 -12.04
C ALA A 371 -13.81 13.97 -12.02
N LEU A 372 -14.81 13.78 -11.14
CA LEU A 372 -15.91 14.74 -10.94
C LEU A 372 -15.44 16.08 -10.36
N TRP A 373 -14.53 16.06 -9.38
CA TRP A 373 -13.96 17.30 -8.82
C TRP A 373 -13.10 18.03 -9.83
N VAL A 374 -12.25 17.31 -10.56
CA VAL A 374 -11.42 17.90 -11.62
C VAL A 374 -12.32 18.52 -12.69
N ASP A 375 -13.36 17.83 -13.15
CA ASP A 375 -14.32 18.35 -14.13
C ASP A 375 -15.00 19.63 -13.64
N ARG A 376 -15.55 19.59 -12.41
CA ARG A 376 -16.24 20.72 -11.80
C ARG A 376 -15.35 21.94 -11.61
N PHE A 377 -14.12 21.73 -11.14
CA PHE A 377 -13.22 22.81 -10.76
C PHE A 377 -12.30 23.26 -11.89
N SER A 378 -12.18 22.51 -12.99
CA SER A 378 -11.39 22.92 -14.17
C SER A 378 -12.08 23.99 -15.02
N GLU A 379 -13.38 24.22 -14.86
CA GLU A 379 -14.18 25.22 -15.60
C GLU A 379 -13.95 26.71 -15.23
N LYS A 380 -12.85 27.09 -14.57
CA LYS A 380 -12.61 28.49 -14.17
C LYS A 380 -11.23 29.06 -14.56
N ALA A 381 -10.83 28.91 -15.82
CA ALA A 381 -9.67 29.63 -16.36
C ALA A 381 -9.93 30.17 -17.78
N SER A 382 -11.15 30.66 -18.02
CA SER A 382 -11.47 31.46 -19.20
C SER A 382 -12.44 32.55 -18.78
N ALA A 383 -11.88 33.63 -18.23
CA ALA A 383 -12.48 34.94 -18.12
C ALA A 383 -11.36 35.97 -18.31
#